data_AF-A0A436WPI6-F1
#
_entry.id   AF-A0A436WPI6-F1
#
_cell.length_a   1.000
_cell.length_b   1.000
_cell.length_c   1.000
_cell.angle_alpha   90.00
_cell.angle_beta   90.00
_cell.angle_gamma   90.00
#
_symmetry.space_group_name_H-M   'P 1'
#
loop_
_entity.id
_entity.type
_entity.pdbx_description
1 polymer ?
#
loop_
_entity_poly.entity_id
_entity_poly.type
_entity_poly.pdbx_seq_one_letter_code
_entity_poly.pdbx_strand_id
1 'polypeptide(L)'
;MKLGHAFAVSIVGICFAMSSASAGQGEQSNINFLARMDQARLNKAARMAGDLIGVMERCRLNPTEDGKAIMAVPVLLYHGLEKHLTPDTRKFQSAAHAYERAFAMAVQRAGNCKTEKAKYPNLYR
;
A
#
# COMPACT_ATOMS: atom_id res chain seq x y z
N MET A 1 -18.90 29.90 -0.99
CA MET A 1 -18.99 28.62 -0.25
C MET A 1 -18.22 27.57 -1.03
N LYS A 2 -17.12 27.04 -0.48
CA LYS A 2 -16.24 26.08 -1.17
C LYS A 2 -16.81 24.67 -1.02
N LEU A 3 -17.35 24.11 -2.10
CA LEU A 3 -17.70 22.69 -2.19
C LEU A 3 -16.41 21.86 -2.34
N GLY A 4 -15.83 21.44 -1.22
CA GLY A 4 -14.80 20.40 -1.20
C GLY A 4 -15.43 19.06 -1.54
N HIS A 5 -15.38 18.67 -2.81
CA HIS A 5 -15.75 17.32 -3.25
C HIS A 5 -14.71 16.34 -2.70
N ALA A 6 -15.06 15.69 -1.58
CA ALA A 6 -14.35 14.53 -1.09
C ALA A 6 -14.51 13.40 -2.11
N PHE A 7 -13.51 13.23 -2.97
CA PHE A 7 -13.37 12.05 -3.80
C PHE A 7 -13.13 10.84 -2.89
N ALA A 8 -14.21 10.15 -2.54
CA ALA A 8 -14.18 8.79 -2.01
C ALA A 8 -13.67 7.85 -3.12
N VAL A 9 -12.35 7.83 -3.32
CA VAL A 9 -11.70 6.85 -4.19
C VAL A 9 -11.76 5.50 -3.49
N SER A 10 -12.70 4.67 -3.92
CA SER A 10 -12.95 3.31 -3.43
C SER A 10 -11.65 2.48 -3.34
N ILE A 11 -11.15 2.28 -2.12
CA ILE A 11 -10.01 1.41 -1.79
C ILE A 11 -10.36 -0.08 -2.03
N VAL A 12 -11.65 -0.37 -2.17
CA VAL A 12 -12.26 -1.70 -2.35
C VAL A 12 -11.59 -2.52 -3.47
N GLY A 13 -11.11 -1.89 -4.55
CA GLY A 13 -10.52 -2.60 -5.68
C GLY A 13 -9.09 -3.15 -5.46
N ILE A 14 -8.44 -2.84 -4.33
CA ILE A 14 -7.09 -3.37 -4.02
C ILE A 14 -7.20 -4.66 -3.18
N CYS A 15 -8.24 -4.78 -2.35
CA CYS A 15 -8.37 -5.87 -1.37
C CYS A 15 -8.71 -7.23 -2.00
N PHE A 16 -9.42 -7.27 -3.13
CA PHE A 16 -9.95 -8.52 -3.69
C PHE A 16 -8.95 -9.36 -4.50
N ALA A 17 -7.79 -8.83 -4.89
CA ALA A 17 -6.88 -9.55 -5.80
C ALA A 17 -5.82 -10.40 -5.09
N MET A 18 -5.62 -10.26 -3.77
CA MET A 18 -4.47 -10.85 -3.07
C MET A 18 -4.77 -12.17 -2.35
N SER A 19 -5.96 -12.73 -2.55
CA SER A 19 -6.37 -13.99 -1.95
C SER A 19 -6.14 -15.16 -2.91
N SER A 20 -5.25 -16.08 -2.51
CA SER A 20 -5.00 -17.45 -3.02
C SER A 20 -4.10 -17.66 -4.26
N ALA A 21 -2.94 -18.33 -4.05
CA ALA A 21 -2.45 -19.51 -4.80
C ALA A 21 -0.98 -19.85 -4.43
N SER A 22 -0.60 -21.13 -4.58
CA SER A 22 0.74 -21.74 -4.47
C SER A 22 1.92 -20.76 -4.48
N ALA A 23 2.84 -20.87 -3.50
CA ALA A 23 3.83 -19.86 -3.12
C ALA A 23 4.61 -19.17 -4.28
N GLY A 24 4.77 -19.82 -5.45
CA GLY A 24 5.33 -19.19 -6.65
C GLY A 24 4.28 -18.64 -7.66
N GLN A 25 3.16 -19.33 -7.88
CA GLN A 25 2.12 -18.90 -8.84
C GLN A 25 1.26 -17.75 -8.31
N GLY A 26 0.93 -17.76 -7.02
CA GLY A 26 0.19 -16.66 -6.38
C GLY A 26 1.00 -15.38 -6.31
N GLU A 27 2.31 -15.49 -6.04
CA GLU A 27 3.22 -14.36 -6.02
C GLU A 27 3.32 -13.68 -7.40
N GLN A 28 3.57 -14.44 -8.48
CA GLN A 28 3.62 -13.89 -9.83
C GLN A 28 2.27 -13.27 -10.24
N SER A 29 1.15 -13.90 -9.87
CA SER A 29 -0.19 -13.35 -10.15
C SER A 29 -0.40 -11.98 -9.48
N ASN A 30 0.04 -11.84 -8.22
CA ASN A 30 -0.04 -10.59 -7.47
C ASN A 30 0.89 -9.51 -8.04
N ILE A 31 2.12 -9.87 -8.43
CA ILE A 31 3.06 -8.96 -9.10
C ILE A 31 2.48 -8.49 -10.44
N ASN A 32 1.91 -9.42 -11.23
CA ASN A 32 1.24 -9.09 -12.49
C ASN A 32 0.03 -8.17 -12.27
N PHE A 33 -0.72 -8.35 -11.18
CA PHE A 33 -1.80 -7.45 -10.80
C PHE A 33 -1.28 -6.04 -10.52
N LEU A 34 -0.20 -5.89 -9.74
CA LEU A 34 0.44 -4.59 -9.52
C LEU A 34 0.98 -3.98 -10.82
N ALA A 35 1.55 -4.80 -11.71
CA ALA A 35 2.06 -4.37 -13.01
C ALA A 35 0.95 -3.88 -13.96
N ARG A 36 -0.29 -4.37 -13.82
CA ARG A 36 -1.45 -3.86 -14.58
C ARG A 36 -2.02 -2.56 -14.02
N MET A 37 -1.65 -2.15 -12.81
CA MET A 37 -2.06 -0.84 -12.30
C MET A 37 -1.37 0.28 -13.07
N ASP A 38 -2.10 1.38 -13.27
CA ASP A 38 -1.49 2.63 -13.69
C ASP A 38 -0.53 3.15 -12.59
N GLN A 39 0.45 3.95 -13.00
CA GLN A 39 1.50 4.42 -12.10
C GLN A 39 0.96 5.23 -10.91
N ALA A 40 -0.09 6.04 -11.12
CA ALA A 40 -0.65 6.87 -10.06
C ALA A 40 -1.32 6.00 -8.98
N ARG A 41 -2.07 4.97 -9.41
CA ARG A 41 -2.71 4.01 -8.51
C ARG A 41 -1.71 3.16 -7.76
N LEU A 42 -0.66 2.66 -8.44
CA LEU A 42 0.40 1.88 -7.77
C LEU A 42 1.15 2.72 -6.74
N ASN A 43 1.54 3.95 -7.10
CA ASN A 43 2.19 4.89 -6.18
C ASN A 43 1.28 5.24 -4.99
N LYS A 44 -0.03 5.36 -5.20
CA LYS A 44 -0.99 5.59 -4.13
C LYS A 44 -1.06 4.39 -3.17
N ALA A 45 -1.15 3.17 -3.70
CA ALA A 45 -1.15 1.96 -2.88
C ALA A 45 0.15 1.82 -2.07
N ALA A 46 1.29 2.08 -2.70
CA ALA A 46 2.59 2.07 -2.03
C ALA A 46 2.71 3.13 -0.92
N ARG A 47 2.24 4.36 -1.16
CA ARG A 47 2.17 5.41 -0.13
C ARG A 47 1.27 5.00 1.04
N MET A 48 0.10 4.44 0.75
CA MET A 48 -0.81 3.95 1.78
C MET A 48 -0.15 2.86 2.62
N ALA A 49 0.60 1.95 2.01
CA ALA A 49 1.37 0.93 2.73
C ALA A 49 2.45 1.53 3.61
N GLY A 50 3.19 2.53 3.11
CA GLY A 50 4.21 3.23 3.89
C GLY A 50 3.61 3.96 5.10
N ASP A 51 2.54 4.74 4.88
CA ASP A 51 1.80 5.39 5.96
C ASP A 51 1.28 4.36 6.97
N LEU A 52 0.65 3.27 6.51
CA LEU A 52 0.09 2.22 7.36
C LEU A 52 1.14 1.59 8.26
N ILE A 53 2.24 1.10 7.68
CA ILE A 53 3.30 0.41 8.42
C ILE A 53 3.98 1.37 9.39
N GLY A 54 4.29 2.61 8.97
CA GLY A 54 4.93 3.59 9.84
C GLY A 54 4.04 4.04 11.00
N VAL A 55 2.73 4.20 10.77
CA VAL A 55 1.78 4.48 11.86
C VAL A 55 1.63 3.29 12.79
N MET A 56 1.59 2.06 12.27
CA MET A 56 1.54 0.85 13.11
C MET A 56 2.76 0.76 14.03
N GLU A 57 3.95 1.06 13.53
CA GLU A 57 5.19 1.06 14.31
C GLU A 57 5.12 2.04 15.49
N ARG A 58 4.63 3.27 15.22
CA ARG A 58 4.54 4.33 16.24
C ARG A 58 3.38 4.15 17.21
N CYS A 59 2.22 3.72 16.71
CA CYS A 59 0.96 3.71 17.45
C CYS A 59 0.53 2.33 17.96
N ARG A 60 1.30 1.27 17.67
CA ARG A 60 1.00 -0.12 18.06
C ARG A 60 -0.41 -0.56 17.67
N LEU A 61 -0.89 -0.09 16.52
CA LEU A 61 -2.19 -0.48 15.96
C LEU A 61 -2.07 -1.84 15.27
N ASN A 62 -3.13 -2.63 15.34
CA ASN A 62 -3.21 -3.89 14.60
C ASN A 62 -3.88 -3.65 13.25
N PRO A 63 -3.43 -4.29 12.17
CA PRO A 63 -4.08 -4.15 10.88
C PRO A 63 -5.37 -4.98 10.82
N THR A 64 -6.33 -4.54 10.03
CA THR A 64 -7.44 -5.39 9.56
C THR A 64 -6.96 -6.30 8.41
N GLU A 65 -7.84 -7.14 7.84
CA GLU A 65 -7.51 -7.91 6.63
C GLU A 65 -7.20 -6.98 5.43
N ASP A 66 -7.96 -5.89 5.27
CA ASP A 66 -7.66 -4.85 4.28
C ASP A 66 -6.29 -4.20 4.55
N GLY A 67 -5.97 -3.96 5.82
CA GLY A 67 -4.66 -3.47 6.25
C GLY A 67 -3.53 -4.42 5.84
N LYS A 68 -3.68 -5.73 6.12
CA LYS A 68 -2.70 -6.74 5.72
C LYS A 68 -2.52 -6.81 4.21
N ALA A 69 -3.61 -6.69 3.44
CA ALA A 69 -3.52 -6.61 1.99
C ALA A 69 -2.69 -5.39 1.57
N ILE A 70 -2.93 -4.20 2.11
CA ILE A 70 -2.10 -3.03 1.82
C ILE A 70 -0.64 -3.24 2.22
N MET A 71 -0.35 -3.88 3.36
CA MET A 71 1.02 -4.18 3.81
C MET A 71 1.79 -5.13 2.89
N ALA A 72 1.12 -5.97 2.11
CA ALA A 72 1.78 -6.87 1.17
C ALA A 72 2.27 -6.16 -0.11
N VAL A 73 1.78 -4.94 -0.40
CA VAL A 73 2.21 -4.14 -1.57
C VAL A 73 3.74 -3.94 -1.62
N PRO A 74 4.43 -3.43 -0.58
CA PRO A 74 5.88 -3.25 -0.61
C PRO A 74 6.64 -4.57 -0.81
N VAL A 75 6.19 -5.68 -0.20
CA VAL A 75 6.81 -7.00 -0.39
C VAL A 75 6.77 -7.40 -1.87
N LEU A 76 5.61 -7.27 -2.52
CA LEU A 76 5.45 -7.58 -3.94
C LEU A 76 6.22 -6.62 -4.86
N LEU A 77 6.36 -5.35 -4.47
CA LEU A 77 7.19 -4.39 -5.20
C LEU A 77 8.66 -4.82 -5.18
N TYR A 78 9.22 -5.10 -4.00
CA TYR A 78 10.62 -5.50 -3.87
C TYR A 78 10.87 -6.87 -4.51
N HIS A 79 10.00 -7.86 -4.28
CA HIS A 79 10.12 -9.15 -4.96
C HIS A 79 10.02 -9.02 -6.48
N GLY A 80 9.13 -8.17 -6.99
CA GLY A 80 9.02 -7.88 -8.43
C GLY A 80 10.32 -7.31 -9.01
N LEU A 81 11.01 -6.45 -8.27
CA LEU A 81 12.29 -5.85 -8.66
C LEU A 81 13.45 -6.84 -8.55
N GLU A 82 13.62 -7.47 -7.39
CA GLU A 82 14.73 -8.36 -7.04
C GLU A 82 14.74 -9.64 -7.88
N LYS A 83 13.57 -10.24 -8.08
CA LYS A 83 13.43 -11.48 -8.84
C LYS A 83 13.17 -11.23 -10.34
N HIS A 84 13.20 -9.98 -10.78
CA HIS A 84 12.93 -9.57 -12.17
C HIS A 84 11.57 -10.08 -12.71
N LEU A 85 10.54 -10.05 -11.87
CA LEU A 85 9.20 -10.58 -12.19
C LEU A 85 8.25 -9.50 -12.72
N THR A 86 8.64 -8.22 -12.65
CA THR A 86 7.86 -7.11 -13.19
C THR A 86 8.26 -6.81 -14.64
N PRO A 87 7.28 -6.59 -15.55
CA PRO A 87 7.57 -6.12 -16.91
C PRO A 87 7.93 -4.62 -16.96
N ASP A 88 7.77 -3.87 -15.87
CA ASP A 88 8.03 -2.42 -15.81
C ASP A 88 8.78 -2.05 -14.51
N THR A 89 10.11 -2.21 -14.58
CA THR A 89 11.03 -1.93 -13.47
C THR A 89 10.95 -0.49 -12.99
N ARG A 90 10.86 0.49 -13.91
CA ARG A 90 10.84 1.92 -13.53
C ARG A 90 9.59 2.28 -12.74
N LYS A 91 8.43 1.73 -13.14
CA LYS A 91 7.19 1.92 -12.40
C LYS A 91 7.26 1.31 -11.00
N PHE A 92 7.84 0.12 -10.87
CA PHE A 92 8.01 -0.52 -9.55
C PHE A 92 9.00 0.24 -8.67
N GLN A 93 10.12 0.74 -9.21
CA GLN A 93 11.06 1.60 -8.48
C GLN A 93 10.39 2.89 -8.02
N SER A 94 9.60 3.54 -8.88
CA SER A 94 8.84 4.74 -8.52
C SER A 94 7.87 4.49 -7.35
N ALA A 95 7.20 3.33 -7.35
CA ALA A 95 6.30 2.94 -6.28
C ALA A 95 7.06 2.59 -4.98
N ALA A 96 8.18 1.88 -5.06
CA ALA A 96 9.03 1.59 -3.91
C ALA A 96 9.52 2.88 -3.23
N HIS A 97 9.98 3.86 -4.00
CA HIS A 97 10.35 5.18 -3.46
C HIS A 97 9.16 5.93 -2.83
N ALA A 98 7.96 5.78 -3.40
CA ALA A 98 6.75 6.37 -2.84
C ALA A 98 6.38 5.73 -1.49
N TYR A 99 6.58 4.42 -1.35
CA TYR A 99 6.47 3.68 -0.09
C TYR A 99 7.51 4.15 0.93
N GLU A 100 8.80 4.14 0.59
CA GLU A 100 9.91 4.51 1.48
C GLU A 100 9.73 5.91 2.06
N ARG A 101 9.38 6.88 1.20
CA ARG A 101 9.12 8.26 1.63
C ARG A 101 7.93 8.34 2.58
N ALA A 102 6.84 7.65 2.27
CA ALA A 102 5.64 7.68 3.13
C ALA A 102 5.91 7.02 4.49
N PHE A 103 6.62 5.89 4.49
CA PHE A 103 7.04 5.19 5.71
C PHE A 103 7.91 6.09 6.60
N ALA A 104 8.99 6.65 6.05
CA ALA A 104 9.89 7.54 6.80
C ALA A 104 9.14 8.74 7.39
N MET A 105 8.25 9.35 6.61
CA MET A 105 7.41 10.45 7.09
C MET A 105 6.44 10.03 8.18
N ALA A 106 5.83 8.84 8.07
CA ALA A 106 4.83 8.35 9.02
C ALA A 106 5.44 7.98 10.38
N VAL A 107 6.63 7.36 10.38
CA VAL A 107 7.38 7.04 11.60
C VAL A 107 7.76 8.30 12.37
N GLN A 108 8.15 9.37 11.67
CA GLN A 108 8.57 10.64 12.27
C GLN A 108 7.41 11.62 12.54
N ARG A 109 6.19 11.32 12.09
CA ARG A 109 5.05 12.25 12.19
C ARG A 109 4.61 12.44 13.63
N ALA A 110 4.66 13.67 14.13
CA ALA A 110 4.21 14.05 15.48
C ALA A 110 2.66 14.03 15.69
N GLY A 111 1.90 13.34 14.82
CA GLY A 111 0.43 13.37 14.83
C GLY A 111 -0.20 12.44 15.88
N ASN A 112 -1.42 12.74 16.33
CA ASN A 112 -2.18 11.85 17.21
C ASN A 112 -2.55 10.54 16.49
N CYS A 113 -2.33 9.39 17.13
CA CYS A 113 -2.70 8.06 16.62
C CYS A 113 -4.18 7.92 16.25
N LYS A 114 -5.08 8.60 16.97
CA LYS A 114 -6.52 8.63 16.64
C LYS A 114 -6.77 9.30 15.28
N THR A 115 -6.06 10.38 14.99
CA THR A 115 -6.15 11.11 13.73
C THR A 115 -5.55 10.29 12.59
N GLU A 116 -4.42 9.62 12.81
CA GLU A 116 -3.83 8.73 11.79
C GLU A 116 -4.73 7.54 11.47
N LYS A 117 -5.31 6.89 12.49
CA LYS A 117 -6.30 5.81 12.29
C LYS A 117 -7.51 6.28 11.47
N ALA A 118 -7.98 7.51 11.71
CA ALA A 118 -9.13 8.08 10.99
C ALA A 118 -8.86 8.37 9.51
N LYS A 119 -7.60 8.50 9.06
CA LYS A 119 -7.27 8.68 7.63
C LYS A 119 -7.59 7.42 6.81
N TYR A 120 -7.42 6.25 7.44
CA TYR A 120 -7.68 4.95 6.81
C TYR A 120 -8.49 4.05 7.77
N PRO A 121 -9.76 4.37 8.01
CA PRO A 121 -10.54 3.75 9.08
C PRO A 121 -10.70 2.23 8.93
N ASN A 122 -10.61 1.72 7.70
CA ASN A 122 -10.77 0.30 7.41
C ASN A 122 -9.46 -0.48 7.47
N LEU A 123 -8.30 0.16 7.67
CA LEU A 123 -7.00 -0.53 7.65
C LEU A 123 -6.48 -0.91 9.05
N TYR A 124 -7.07 -0.36 10.12
CA TYR A 124 -6.64 -0.59 11.50
C TYR A 124 -7.79 -1.11 12.36
N ARG A 125 -7.47 -1.98 13.32
CA ARG A 125 -8.37 -2.42 14.39
C ARG A 125 -8.25 -1.54 15.63
#